data_AF-A0A970BMB2-F1
#
_entry.id   AF-A0A970BMB2-F1
#
_cell.length_a   1.000
_cell.length_b   1.000
_cell.length_c   1.000
_cell.angle_alpha   90.00
_cell.angle_beta   90.00
_cell.angle_gamma   90.00
#
_symmetry.space_group_name_H-M   'P 1'
#
loop_
_entity.id
_entity.type
_entity.pdbx_description
1 polymer ?
#
loop_
_entity_poly.entity_id
_entity_poly.type
_entity_poly.pdbx_seq_one_letter_code
_entity_poly.pdbx_strand_id
1 'polypeptide(L)'
;MFFKLDSGRLMDFILNALEQRLPCSIVSVGATESFVLAQYKVLSEKEFMSHPEARVANLGVKRGQLHRGITFPNIKARDAGVNALRKADIVGYNILIKDMHSGLLTEKVFAAYRIKPKYIFEAYLRRVIMFSQREKFMRMLYKRR
;
A
#
# COMPACT_ATOMS: atom_id res chain seq x y z
N MET A 1 -1.00 16.92 8.53
CA MET A 1 -2.24 16.20 8.88
C MET A 1 -2.79 15.60 7.59
N PHE A 2 -3.06 14.30 7.56
CA PHE A 2 -3.60 13.62 6.38
C PHE A 2 -5.12 13.60 6.42
N PHE A 3 -5.78 13.70 5.27
CA PHE A 3 -7.24 13.52 5.21
C PHE A 3 -7.56 12.03 5.12
N LYS A 4 -8.10 11.47 6.20
CA LYS A 4 -8.50 10.06 6.26
C LYS A 4 -9.86 9.87 5.58
N LEU A 5 -9.91 8.96 4.60
CA LEU A 5 -11.12 8.52 3.92
C LEU A 5 -11.64 7.23 4.57
N ASP A 6 -12.94 7.19 4.83
CA ASP A 6 -13.68 5.94 5.07
C ASP A 6 -14.00 5.23 3.75
N SER A 7 -14.63 4.05 3.81
CA SER A 7 -14.97 3.27 2.61
C SER A 7 -15.95 4.00 1.69
N GLY A 8 -16.90 4.75 2.25
CA GLY A 8 -17.89 5.51 1.46
C GLY A 8 -17.23 6.62 0.66
N ARG A 9 -16.45 7.47 1.33
CA ARG A 9 -15.73 8.59 0.70
C ARG A 9 -14.68 8.10 -0.27
N LEU A 10 -13.96 7.02 0.04
CA LEU A 10 -13.02 6.42 -0.89
C LEU A 10 -13.71 5.99 -2.19
N MET A 11 -14.88 5.34 -2.09
CA MET A 11 -15.65 4.95 -3.27
C MET A 11 -16.21 6.14 -4.03
N ASP A 12 -16.62 7.21 -3.35
CA ASP A 12 -17.08 8.44 -4.01
C ASP A 12 -15.96 9.11 -4.81
N PHE A 13 -14.74 9.18 -4.25
CA PHE A 13 -13.56 9.65 -4.99
C PHE A 13 -13.29 8.83 -6.24
N ILE A 14 -13.32 7.51 -6.11
CA ILE A 14 -13.11 6.56 -7.21
C ILE A 14 -14.18 6.77 -8.29
N LEU A 15 -15.46 6.73 -7.92
CA LEU A 15 -16.57 6.89 -8.86
C LEU A 15 -16.52 8.23 -9.58
N ASN A 16 -16.32 9.33 -8.84
CA ASN A 16 -16.20 10.66 -9.42
C ASN A 16 -15.07 10.73 -10.45
N ALA A 17 -13.88 10.23 -10.10
CA ALA A 17 -12.75 10.23 -11.03
C ALA A 17 -13.06 9.45 -12.31
N LEU A 18 -13.79 8.34 -12.19
CA LEU A 18 -14.07 7.49 -13.33
C LEU A 18 -15.21 8.04 -14.20
N GLU A 19 -16.22 8.65 -13.60
CA GLU A 19 -17.32 9.32 -14.31
C GLU A 19 -16.84 10.55 -15.07
N GLN A 20 -15.97 11.33 -14.44
CA GLN A 20 -15.41 12.56 -15.02
C GLN A 20 -14.12 12.31 -15.83
N ARG A 21 -13.66 11.06 -15.92
CA ARG A 21 -12.40 10.67 -16.58
C ARG A 21 -11.17 11.46 -16.09
N LEU A 22 -11.14 11.73 -14.79
CA LEU A 22 -10.02 12.39 -14.14
C LEU A 22 -8.89 11.39 -13.85
N PRO A 23 -7.62 11.80 -13.96
CA PRO A 23 -6.52 10.99 -13.46
C PRO A 23 -6.71 10.77 -11.95
N CYS A 24 -6.68 9.51 -11.54
CA CYS A 24 -6.77 9.13 -10.13
C CYS A 24 -5.99 7.84 -9.92
N SER A 25 -4.95 7.94 -9.09
CA SER A 25 -4.04 6.87 -8.75
C SER A 25 -4.18 6.52 -7.27
N ILE A 26 -4.39 5.23 -7.01
CA ILE A 26 -4.57 4.71 -5.67
C ILE A 26 -3.53 3.62 -5.44
N VAL A 27 -2.66 3.86 -4.46
CA VAL A 27 -1.66 2.89 -4.03
C VAL A 27 -2.06 2.40 -2.65
N SER A 28 -1.81 1.14 -2.34
CA SER A 28 -1.90 0.73 -0.93
C SER A 28 -0.82 -0.22 -0.50
N VAL A 29 -0.28 0.08 0.67
CA VAL A 29 0.92 -0.46 1.29
C VAL A 29 0.50 -1.41 2.40
N GLY A 30 0.74 -2.70 2.23
CA GLY A 30 0.64 -3.68 3.31
C GLY A 30 2.00 -3.89 3.99
N ALA A 31 2.04 -4.83 4.93
CA ALA A 31 3.25 -5.16 5.70
C ALA A 31 4.48 -5.43 4.82
N THR A 32 4.33 -6.28 3.80
CA THR A 32 5.44 -6.62 2.88
C THR A 32 5.92 -5.38 2.12
N GLU A 33 5.01 -4.54 1.59
CA GLU A 33 5.40 -3.30 0.91
C GLU A 33 6.10 -2.32 1.86
N SER A 34 5.63 -2.15 3.10
CA SER A 34 6.30 -1.33 4.11
C SER A 34 7.74 -1.78 4.34
N PHE A 35 7.94 -3.10 4.39
CA PHE A 35 9.25 -3.71 4.59
C PHE A 35 10.18 -3.50 3.39
N VAL A 36 9.65 -3.64 2.16
CA VAL A 36 10.37 -3.31 0.92
C VAL A 36 10.82 -1.84 0.91
N LEU A 37 9.92 -0.92 1.28
CA LEU A 37 10.21 0.51 1.26
C LEU A 37 11.25 0.93 2.33
N ALA A 38 11.31 0.21 3.44
CA ALA A 38 12.18 0.50 4.57
C ALA A 38 13.67 0.20 4.32
N GLN A 39 13.99 -0.65 3.32
CA GLN A 39 15.34 -1.12 3.02
C GLN A 39 16.36 0.02 2.86
N TYR A 40 17.41 -0.01 3.68
CA TYR A 40 18.53 0.95 3.71
C TYR A 40 18.17 2.39 4.05
N LYS A 41 16.90 2.69 4.36
CA LYS A 41 16.47 4.06 4.72
C LYS A 41 15.90 4.17 6.12
N VAL A 42 15.13 3.16 6.53
CA VAL A 42 14.57 3.05 7.88
C VAL A 42 15.23 1.88 8.61
N LEU A 43 15.48 0.78 7.89
CA LEU A 43 16.14 -0.41 8.40
C LEU A 43 17.50 -0.56 7.72
N SER A 44 18.53 -0.86 8.51
CA SER A 44 19.82 -1.34 8.01
C SER A 44 19.68 -2.70 7.34
N GLU A 45 20.68 -3.08 6.53
CA GLU A 45 20.72 -4.38 5.88
C GLU A 45 20.57 -5.54 6.85
N LYS A 46 21.32 -5.50 7.96
CA LYS A 46 21.25 -6.51 9.02
C LYS A 46 19.84 -6.63 9.58
N GLU A 47 19.19 -5.50 9.87
CA GLU A 47 17.83 -5.50 10.42
C GLU A 47 16.85 -6.13 9.44
N PHE A 48 16.81 -5.68 8.17
CA PHE A 48 15.79 -6.20 7.26
C PHE A 48 16.09 -7.62 6.77
N MET A 49 17.36 -8.01 6.60
CA MET A 49 17.74 -9.36 6.18
C MET A 49 17.53 -10.40 7.28
N SER A 50 17.57 -10.01 8.56
CA SER A 50 17.30 -10.91 9.68
C SER A 50 15.81 -11.21 9.92
N HIS A 51 14.91 -10.45 9.28
CA HIS A 51 13.48 -10.57 9.50
C HIS A 51 12.89 -11.81 8.80
N PRO A 52 11.86 -12.48 9.38
CA PRO A 52 11.22 -13.65 8.77
C PRO A 52 10.69 -13.40 7.34
N GLU A 53 10.21 -12.18 7.07
CA GLU A 53 9.71 -11.79 5.74
C GLU A 53 10.80 -11.90 4.66
N ALA A 54 12.02 -11.43 4.94
CA ALA A 54 13.15 -11.54 4.02
C ALA A 54 13.57 -13.00 3.81
N ARG A 55 13.58 -13.79 4.90
CA ARG A 55 13.87 -15.22 4.83
C ARG A 55 12.90 -15.93 3.91
N VAL A 56 11.58 -15.75 4.11
CA VAL A 56 10.53 -16.41 3.31
C VAL A 56 10.57 -15.94 1.86
N ALA A 57 10.71 -14.63 1.63
CA ALA A 57 10.81 -14.05 0.30
C ALA A 57 11.98 -14.63 -0.51
N ASN A 58 13.09 -14.93 0.14
CA ASN A 58 14.30 -15.46 -0.49
C ASN A 58 14.34 -16.99 -0.65
N LEU A 59 13.31 -17.74 -0.20
CA LEU A 59 13.24 -19.19 -0.40
C LEU A 59 13.06 -19.61 -1.86
N GLY A 60 12.78 -18.66 -2.78
CA GLY A 60 12.56 -18.96 -4.19
C GLY A 60 11.23 -19.67 -4.48
N VAL A 61 10.31 -19.68 -3.51
CA VAL A 61 8.97 -20.26 -3.68
C VAL A 61 8.21 -19.49 -4.75
N LYS A 62 7.72 -20.19 -5.79
CA LYS A 62 7.05 -19.58 -6.95
C LYS A 62 5.53 -19.53 -6.87
N ARG A 63 4.91 -20.25 -5.90
CA ARG A 63 3.45 -20.33 -5.74
C ARG A 63 3.05 -20.71 -4.31
N GLY A 64 1.79 -20.47 -3.96
CA GLY A 64 1.23 -20.81 -2.64
C GLY A 64 1.49 -19.77 -1.56
N GLN A 65 1.14 -20.08 -0.31
CA GLN A 65 1.14 -19.13 0.81
C GLN A 65 2.54 -18.56 1.17
N LEU A 66 3.60 -19.26 0.79
CA LEU A 66 4.98 -18.82 1.03
C LEU A 66 5.56 -17.99 -0.14
N HIS A 67 4.84 -17.85 -1.26
CA HIS A 67 5.28 -17.01 -2.36
C HIS A 67 5.08 -15.53 -2.02
N ARG A 68 6.14 -14.74 -2.11
CA ARG A 68 6.12 -13.29 -1.81
C ARG A 68 6.19 -12.37 -3.02
N GLY A 69 6.44 -12.90 -4.22
CA GLY A 69 6.55 -12.10 -5.45
C GLY A 69 7.75 -11.14 -5.49
N ILE A 70 8.56 -11.09 -4.44
CA ILE A 70 9.73 -10.24 -4.27
C ILE A 70 10.82 -11.00 -3.52
N THR A 71 12.07 -10.59 -3.69
CA THR A 71 13.24 -11.04 -2.94
C THR A 71 13.88 -9.86 -2.22
N PHE A 72 14.72 -10.12 -1.23
CA PHE A 72 15.48 -9.10 -0.48
C PHE A 72 16.99 -9.37 -0.58
N PRO A 73 17.83 -8.34 -0.70
CA PRO A 73 17.45 -6.95 -0.92
C PRO A 73 16.87 -6.71 -2.32
N ASN A 74 15.96 -5.75 -2.46
CA ASN A 74 15.44 -5.31 -3.76
C ASN A 74 15.25 -3.79 -3.78
N ILE A 75 16.34 -3.11 -4.14
CA ILE A 75 16.42 -1.65 -4.23
C ILE A 75 15.53 -1.12 -5.36
N LYS A 76 15.43 -1.84 -6.48
CA LYS A 76 14.60 -1.44 -7.62
C LYS A 76 13.13 -1.36 -7.22
N ALA A 77 12.62 -2.36 -6.50
CA ALA A 77 11.25 -2.36 -6.00
C ALA A 77 11.02 -1.28 -4.94
N ARG A 78 11.99 -1.06 -4.05
CA ARG A 78 11.96 0.05 -3.08
C ARG A 78 11.79 1.39 -3.79
N ASP A 79 12.67 1.71 -4.73
CA ASP A 79 12.68 3.01 -5.41
C ASP A 79 11.44 3.21 -6.28
N ALA A 80 10.99 2.15 -6.97
CA ALA A 80 9.73 2.17 -7.71
C ALA A 80 8.52 2.43 -6.80
N GLY A 81 8.47 1.77 -5.64
CA GLY A 81 7.41 1.96 -4.64
C GLY A 81 7.41 3.36 -4.04
N VAL A 82 8.58 3.90 -3.69
CA VAL A 82 8.71 5.30 -3.21
C VAL A 82 8.23 6.28 -4.29
N ASN A 83 8.59 6.05 -5.55
CA ASN A 83 8.15 6.90 -6.66
C ASN A 83 6.63 6.83 -6.87
N ALA A 84 6.03 5.62 -6.80
CA ALA A 84 4.58 5.44 -6.89
C ALA A 84 3.86 6.18 -5.76
N LEU A 85 4.36 6.07 -4.52
CA LEU A 85 3.77 6.75 -3.37
C LEU A 85 3.85 8.27 -3.44
N ARG A 86 4.91 8.82 -4.04
CA ARG A 86 5.03 10.28 -4.25
C ARG A 86 4.04 10.82 -5.27
N LYS A 87 3.61 9.99 -6.22
CA LYS A 87 2.70 10.37 -7.31
C LYS A 87 1.25 9.99 -7.03
N ALA A 88 1.00 9.16 -6.02
CA ALA A 88 -0.33 8.66 -5.68
C ALA A 88 -1.24 9.79 -5.17
N ASP A 89 -2.46 9.85 -5.69
CA ASP A 89 -3.49 10.78 -5.21
C ASP A 89 -4.03 10.32 -3.86
N ILE A 90 -4.16 8.99 -3.69
CA ILE A 90 -4.68 8.35 -2.49
C ILE A 90 -3.75 7.20 -2.08
N VAL A 91 -3.35 7.16 -0.82
CA VAL A 91 -2.48 6.11 -0.27
C VAL A 91 -3.18 5.37 0.87
N GLY A 92 -3.44 4.08 0.70
CA GLY A 92 -3.90 3.22 1.79
C GLY A 92 -2.73 2.57 2.52
N TYR A 93 -2.78 2.51 3.83
CA TYR A 93 -1.85 1.71 4.62
C TYR A 93 -2.53 1.20 5.89
N ASN A 94 -1.88 0.31 6.64
CA ASN A 94 -2.39 -0.18 7.91
C ASN A 94 -2.38 0.96 8.95
N ILE A 95 -3.51 1.65 9.14
CA ILE A 95 -3.65 2.78 10.07
C ILE A 95 -4.01 2.27 11.47
N LEU A 96 -4.86 1.25 11.54
CA LEU A 96 -5.37 0.68 12.78
C LEU A 96 -4.33 -0.19 13.50
N ILE A 97 -3.51 -0.91 12.74
CA ILE A 97 -2.44 -1.75 13.29
C ILE A 97 -1.12 -0.95 13.26
N LYS A 98 -0.76 -0.38 14.41
CA LYS A 98 0.43 0.47 14.55
C LYS A 98 1.61 -0.30 15.15
N ASP A 99 2.08 -1.31 14.43
CA ASP A 99 3.29 -2.04 14.80
C ASP A 99 4.43 -1.83 13.79
N MET A 100 5.65 -2.23 14.20
CA MET A 100 6.86 -2.16 13.37
C MET A 100 6.87 -3.17 12.22
N HIS A 101 5.83 -4.00 12.07
CA HIS A 101 5.67 -4.92 10.96
C HIS A 101 4.70 -4.38 9.89
N SER A 102 4.01 -3.26 10.15
CA SER A 102 3.00 -2.72 9.26
C SER A 102 2.86 -1.19 9.34
N GLY A 103 1.89 -0.68 10.10
CA GLY A 103 1.49 0.73 10.10
C GLY A 103 2.58 1.67 10.57
N LEU A 104 3.20 1.39 11.72
CA LEU A 104 4.25 2.25 12.28
C LEU A 104 5.50 2.27 11.39
N LEU A 105 5.84 1.13 10.79
CA LEU A 105 6.94 1.07 9.82
C LEU A 105 6.64 1.94 8.58
N THR A 106 5.40 1.91 8.10
CA THR A 106 4.96 2.74 6.97
C THR A 106 5.06 4.23 7.28
N GLU A 107 4.65 4.64 8.49
CA GLU A 107 4.76 6.03 8.92
C GLU A 107 6.23 6.48 9.01
N LYS A 108 7.14 5.61 9.50
CA LYS A 108 8.59 5.86 9.48
C LYS A 108 9.13 6.00 8.06
N VAL A 109 8.68 5.17 7.13
CA VAL A 109 9.02 5.27 5.70
C VAL A 109 8.56 6.62 5.14
N PHE A 110 7.31 7.02 5.39
CA PHE A 110 6.80 8.30 4.92
C PHE A 110 7.62 9.47 5.45
N ALA A 111 7.98 9.45 6.72
CA ALA A 111 8.85 10.46 7.32
C ALA A 111 10.24 10.49 6.65
N ALA A 112 10.88 9.32 6.50
CA ALA A 112 12.24 9.22 5.98
C ALA A 112 12.37 9.64 4.50
N TYR A 113 11.32 9.43 3.69
CA TYR A 113 11.28 9.83 2.28
C TYR A 113 10.52 11.14 2.02
N ARG A 114 10.01 11.79 3.08
CA ARG A 114 9.18 13.01 3.04
C ARG A 114 7.94 12.83 2.17
N ILE A 115 7.32 11.65 2.20
CA ILE A 115 6.08 11.34 1.49
C ILE A 115 4.91 11.94 2.29
N LYS A 116 4.07 12.72 1.63
CA LYS A 116 2.91 13.39 2.24
C LYS A 116 1.67 13.17 1.37
N PRO A 117 0.97 12.03 1.49
CA PRO A 117 -0.24 11.78 0.73
C PRO A 117 -1.31 12.82 1.08
N LYS A 118 -2.06 13.29 0.09
CA LYS A 118 -3.19 14.20 0.33
C LYS A 118 -4.32 13.49 1.06
N TYR A 119 -4.65 12.29 0.58
CA TYR A 119 -5.67 11.42 1.16
C TYR A 119 -5.07 10.07 1.56
N ILE A 120 -5.52 9.56 2.71
CA ILE A 120 -5.17 8.23 3.19
C ILE A 120 -6.40 7.40 3.52
N PHE A 121 -6.27 6.08 3.49
CA PHE A 121 -7.33 5.18 3.95
C PHE A 121 -6.76 3.93 4.63
N GLU A 122 -7.59 3.20 5.37
CA GLU A 122 -7.18 1.94 6.00
C GLU A 122 -7.06 0.83 4.94
N ALA A 123 -5.87 0.26 4.76
CA ALA A 123 -5.58 -0.73 3.72
C ALA A 123 -6.48 -1.98 3.79
N TYR A 124 -6.98 -2.36 4.98
CA TYR A 124 -7.94 -3.46 5.12
C TYR A 124 -9.30 -3.18 4.48
N LEU A 125 -9.67 -1.91 4.23
CA LEU A 125 -10.91 -1.58 3.53
C LEU A 125 -11.01 -2.27 2.17
N ARG A 126 -9.88 -2.50 1.49
CA ARG A 126 -9.85 -3.23 0.19
C ARG A 126 -10.48 -4.62 0.26
N ARG A 127 -10.42 -5.28 1.41
CA ARG A 127 -10.98 -6.63 1.59
C ARG A 127 -12.48 -6.63 1.84
N VAL A 128 -13.04 -5.49 2.24
CA VAL A 128 -14.46 -5.38 2.65
C VAL A 128 -15.26 -4.40 1.80
N ILE A 129 -14.62 -3.64 0.91
CA ILE A 129 -15.28 -2.59 0.12
C ILE A 129 -16.37 -3.15 -0.79
N MET A 130 -16.18 -4.37 -1.31
CA MET A 130 -17.16 -5.07 -2.13
C MET A 130 -18.45 -5.45 -1.38
N PHE A 131 -18.37 -5.60 -0.05
CA PHE A 131 -19.51 -5.93 0.80
C PHE A 131 -20.12 -4.66 1.41
N SER A 132 -19.27 -3.82 2.03
CA SER A 132 -19.69 -2.61 2.73
C SER A 132 -20.13 -1.47 1.82
N GLN A 133 -19.73 -1.47 0.54
CA GLN A 133 -20.09 -0.46 -0.46
C GLN A 133 -20.55 -1.14 -1.76
N ARG A 134 -21.34 -2.22 -1.64
CA ARG A 134 -21.73 -3.11 -2.75
C ARG A 134 -22.23 -2.37 -3.99
N GLU A 135 -23.18 -1.44 -3.84
CA GLU A 135 -23.76 -0.71 -4.96
C GLU A 135 -22.71 0.15 -5.69
N LYS A 136 -21.92 0.92 -4.92
CA LYS A 136 -20.83 1.74 -5.48
C LYS A 136 -19.76 0.88 -6.15
N PHE A 137 -19.45 -0.28 -5.58
CA PHE A 137 -18.49 -1.22 -6.15
C PHE A 137 -18.99 -1.79 -7.47
N MET A 138 -20.26 -2.18 -7.56
CA MET A 138 -20.85 -2.62 -8.83
C MET A 138 -20.89 -1.51 -9.88
N ARG A 139 -21.21 -0.27 -9.48
CA ARG A 139 -21.15 0.91 -10.36
C ARG A 139 -19.72 1.18 -10.87
N MET A 140 -18.71 0.99 -10.03
CA MET A 140 -17.30 1.10 -10.42
C MET A 140 -16.92 0.07 -11.50
N LEU A 141 -17.56 -1.10 -11.56
CA LEU A 141 -17.27 -2.11 -12.57
C LEU A 141 -18.12 -1.95 -13.85
N TYR A 142 -19.23 -1.21 -13.78
CA TYR A 142 -20.20 -1.15 -14.86
C TYR A 142 -19.64 -0.54 -16.16
N LYS A 143 -19.79 -1.28 -17.27
CA LYS A 143 -19.38 -0.89 -18.63
C LYS A 143 -17.90 -0.52 -18.76
N ARG A 144 -17.01 -1.19 -18.02
CA ARG A 144 -15.56 -0.99 -18.13
C ARG A 144 -14.91 -2.23 -18.74
N ARG A 145 -14.02 -2.00 -19.71
CA ARG A 145 -13.19 -2.99 -20.40
C ARG A 145 -11.74 -2.63 -20.18
#